data_AF-A0A367K7X7-F1
#
_entry.id   AF-A0A367K7X7-F1
#
_cell.length_a   1.000
_cell.length_b   1.000
_cell.length_c   1.000
_cell.angle_alpha   90.00
_cell.angle_beta   90.00
_cell.angle_gamma   90.00
#
_symmetry.space_group_name_H-M   'P 1'
#
loop_
_entity.id
_entity.type
_entity.pdbx_description
1 polymer ?
#
loop_
_entity_poly.entity_id
_entity_poly.type
_entity_poly.pdbx_seq_one_letter_code
_entity_poly.pdbx_strand_id
1 'polypeptide(L)'
;MVRFKYFLLIMGVLKSFAVYAADLWTAVSLLVIGQTTVTPAIPTEVSKWIFFGCIMVSFLLLTWDMIKARRILITRDISYNFTCDIANTYLSLKDYQCHCLFQIIRDGIDGYAYFVFYNLKGWKRLLLAEAPRQVINIVTLQALVPEWLKFHQGRFTLHNEALGADLIQQILTVTMAFSVVIFTFSFALVCAAAVLYVFLIFHIRGNLKEYVCHKADKRIESLLRPQALNQVYPRSSSFVYPDGQRLLDNSLKSYSPQLSQKSTYFS
;
A
#
# COMPACT_ATOMS: atom_id res chain seq x y z
N MET A 1 2.14 -5.93 -19.97
CA MET A 1 2.67 -5.48 -18.66
C MET A 1 1.57 -5.00 -17.68
N VAL A 2 0.50 -4.34 -18.13
CA VAL A 2 -0.58 -3.81 -17.24
C VAL A 2 -1.31 -4.88 -16.43
N ARG A 3 -1.57 -6.07 -17.01
CA ARG A 3 -2.18 -7.22 -16.31
C ARG A 3 -1.33 -7.73 -15.14
N PHE A 4 -0.01 -7.80 -15.30
CA PHE A 4 0.89 -8.16 -14.22
C PHE A 4 0.89 -7.10 -13.11
N LYS A 5 0.94 -5.81 -13.48
CA LYS A 5 0.80 -4.68 -12.55
C LYS A 5 -0.55 -4.73 -11.79
N TYR A 6 -1.63 -5.22 -12.42
CA TYR A 6 -2.95 -5.42 -11.79
C TYR A 6 -2.94 -6.58 -10.79
N PHE A 7 -2.31 -7.71 -11.15
CA PHE A 7 -2.12 -8.83 -10.24
C PHE A 7 -1.32 -8.41 -8.99
N LEU A 8 -0.24 -7.64 -9.16
CA LEU A 8 0.52 -7.08 -8.03
C LEU A 8 -0.35 -6.18 -7.13
N LEU A 9 -1.27 -5.39 -7.70
CA LEU A 9 -2.20 -4.56 -6.94
C LEU A 9 -3.11 -5.44 -6.06
N ILE A 10 -3.70 -6.51 -6.63
CA ILE A 10 -4.55 -7.45 -5.88
C ILE A 10 -3.75 -8.13 -4.77
N MET A 11 -2.52 -8.58 -5.04
CA MET A 11 -1.66 -9.16 -4.00
C MET A 11 -1.34 -8.15 -2.89
N GLY A 12 -1.11 -6.88 -3.22
CA GLY A 12 -0.89 -5.83 -2.22
C GLY A 12 -2.12 -5.58 -1.34
N VAL A 13 -3.32 -5.66 -1.91
CA VAL A 13 -4.59 -5.58 -1.18
C VAL A 13 -4.77 -6.79 -0.27
N LEU A 14 -4.54 -7.99 -0.79
CA LEU A 14 -4.63 -9.23 -0.02
C LEU A 14 -3.62 -9.23 1.14
N LYS A 15 -2.38 -8.79 0.91
CA LYS A 15 -1.37 -8.59 1.96
C LYS A 15 -1.90 -7.63 3.03
N SER A 16 -2.46 -6.49 2.62
CA SER A 16 -2.98 -5.49 3.56
C SER A 16 -4.12 -6.04 4.40
N PHE A 17 -5.04 -6.80 3.78
CA PHE A 17 -6.13 -7.49 4.47
C PHE A 17 -5.62 -8.57 5.43
N ALA A 18 -4.65 -9.39 5.02
CA ALA A 18 -4.05 -10.43 5.86
C ALA A 18 -3.35 -9.83 7.10
N VAL A 19 -2.64 -8.71 6.94
CA VAL A 19 -2.04 -7.99 8.07
C VAL A 19 -3.11 -7.51 9.05
N TYR A 20 -4.24 -7.00 8.56
CA TYR A 20 -5.34 -6.58 9.43
C TYR A 20 -6.05 -7.76 10.12
N ALA A 21 -6.23 -8.88 9.41
CA ALA A 21 -6.77 -10.09 10.01
C ALA A 21 -5.83 -10.62 11.11
N ALA A 22 -4.51 -10.55 10.91
CA ALA A 22 -3.52 -10.90 11.92
C ALA A 22 -3.53 -9.93 13.12
N ASP A 23 -3.71 -8.62 12.89
CA ASP A 23 -3.88 -7.62 13.96
C ASP A 23 -5.13 -7.93 14.79
N LEU A 24 -6.26 -8.22 14.14
CA LEU A 24 -7.51 -8.57 14.80
C LEU A 24 -7.41 -9.88 15.58
N TRP A 25 -6.76 -10.90 15.00
CA TRP A 25 -6.50 -12.17 15.66
C TRP A 25 -5.65 -11.99 16.92
N THR A 26 -4.60 -11.17 16.83
CA THR A 26 -3.73 -10.85 17.98
C THR A 26 -4.53 -10.13 19.07
N ALA A 27 -5.40 -9.18 18.69
CA ALA A 27 -6.27 -8.47 19.61
C ALA A 27 -7.24 -9.41 20.35
N VAL A 28 -7.89 -10.32 19.62
CA VAL A 28 -8.83 -11.30 20.20
C VAL A 28 -8.09 -12.30 21.09
N SER A 29 -6.93 -12.78 20.65
CA SER A 29 -6.12 -13.73 21.42
C SER A 29 -5.70 -13.14 22.77
N LEU A 30 -5.29 -11.86 22.81
CA LEU A 30 -4.92 -11.17 24.05
C LEU A 30 -6.12 -10.91 24.98
N LEU A 31 -7.32 -10.70 24.43
CA LEU A 31 -8.53 -10.41 25.19
C LEU A 31 -9.17 -11.67 25.78
N VAL A 32 -9.10 -12.80 25.05
CA VAL A 32 -9.67 -14.08 25.46
C VAL A 32 -8.67 -14.92 26.26
N ILE A 33 -7.38 -14.85 25.92
CA ILE A 33 -6.33 -15.68 26.48
C ILE A 33 -5.24 -14.73 27.00
N GLY A 34 -5.30 -14.38 28.28
CA GLY A 34 -4.30 -13.50 28.94
C GLY A 34 -2.86 -14.03 28.95
N GLN A 35 -2.58 -15.12 28.22
CA GLN A 35 -1.29 -15.75 27.98
C GLN A 35 -1.24 -16.19 26.52
N THR A 36 -0.34 -15.63 25.73
CA THR A 36 -0.02 -16.19 24.42
C THR A 36 0.43 -17.63 24.61
N THR A 37 -0.18 -18.56 23.87
CA THR A 37 0.07 -20.02 23.88
C THR A 37 1.45 -20.41 23.36
N VAL A 38 2.26 -19.44 22.95
CA VAL A 38 3.68 -19.58 22.68
C VAL A 38 4.39 -18.91 23.85
N THR A 39 5.19 -19.66 24.61
CA THR A 39 5.94 -19.16 25.78
C THR A 39 6.65 -17.85 25.42
N PRO A 40 6.16 -16.69 25.88
CA PRO A 40 6.77 -15.44 25.48
C PRO A 40 8.12 -15.34 26.19
N ALA A 41 9.19 -15.22 25.43
CA ALA A 41 10.54 -14.98 25.96
C ALA A 41 10.64 -13.64 26.74
N ILE A 42 9.61 -12.79 26.65
CA ILE A 42 9.48 -11.50 27.32
C ILE A 42 8.36 -11.58 28.37
N PRO A 43 8.52 -11.04 29.58
CA PRO A 43 7.48 -11.03 30.61
C PRO A 43 6.14 -10.49 30.07
N THR A 44 5.08 -11.25 30.32
CA THR A 44 3.73 -11.02 29.76
C THR A 44 3.13 -9.68 30.13
N GLU A 45 3.53 -9.09 31.26
CA GLU A 45 2.88 -7.89 31.79
C GLU A 45 3.18 -6.62 31.00
N VAL A 46 4.39 -6.47 30.45
CA VAL A 46 4.76 -5.29 29.63
C VAL A 46 4.30 -5.46 28.18
N SER A 47 4.46 -6.66 27.64
CA SER A 47 4.10 -6.97 26.25
C SER A 47 2.62 -6.71 25.97
N LYS A 48 1.72 -7.05 26.90
CA LYS A 48 0.25 -6.81 26.78
C LYS A 48 -0.08 -5.35 26.45
N TRP A 49 0.51 -4.40 27.19
CA TRP A 49 0.25 -2.97 26.99
C TRP A 49 0.84 -2.43 25.69
N ILE A 50 2.01 -2.94 25.28
CA ILE A 50 2.62 -2.58 23.99
C ILE A 50 1.75 -3.07 22.83
N PHE A 51 1.26 -4.32 22.90
CA PHE A 51 0.34 -4.86 21.89
C PHE A 51 -0.98 -4.09 21.86
N PHE A 52 -1.57 -3.80 23.01
CA PHE A 52 -2.79 -3.00 23.07
C PHE A 52 -2.59 -1.61 22.44
N GLY A 53 -1.49 -0.94 22.78
CA GLY A 53 -1.12 0.36 22.22
C GLY A 53 -0.95 0.31 20.70
N CYS A 54 -0.23 -0.68 20.16
CA CYS A 54 -0.03 -0.80 18.71
C CYS A 54 -1.33 -1.09 17.96
N ILE A 55 -2.23 -1.89 18.53
CA ILE A 55 -3.57 -2.18 17.97
C ILE A 55 -4.40 -0.90 17.90
N MET A 56 -4.46 -0.14 19.01
CA MET A 56 -5.22 1.12 19.06
C MET A 56 -4.69 2.14 18.03
N VAL A 57 -3.37 2.29 17.93
CA VAL A 57 -2.74 3.16 16.93
C VAL A 57 -3.00 2.67 15.50
N SER A 58 -2.98 1.36 15.26
CA SER A 58 -3.31 0.76 13.96
C SER A 58 -4.72 1.14 13.51
N PHE A 59 -5.72 0.95 14.38
CA PHE A 59 -7.12 1.29 14.07
C PHE A 59 -7.34 2.79 13.90
N LEU A 60 -6.69 3.63 14.70
CA LEU A 60 -6.79 5.07 14.59
C LEU A 60 -6.22 5.57 13.25
N LEU A 61 -5.02 5.11 12.88
CA LEU A 61 -4.37 5.46 11.61
C LEU A 61 -5.20 4.97 10.42
N LEU A 62 -5.71 3.73 10.47
CA LEU A 62 -6.57 3.17 9.43
C LEU A 62 -7.85 4.00 9.26
N THR A 63 -8.53 4.31 10.36
CA THR A 63 -9.79 5.08 10.32
C THR A 63 -9.54 6.47 9.74
N TRP A 64 -8.45 7.11 10.14
CA TRP A 64 -8.05 8.41 9.60
C TRP A 64 -7.81 8.36 8.08
N ASP A 65 -7.04 7.37 7.60
CA ASP A 65 -6.76 7.20 6.18
C ASP A 65 -8.04 6.88 5.39
N MET A 66 -8.96 6.10 5.96
CA MET A 66 -10.27 5.81 5.37
C MET A 66 -11.14 7.06 5.24
N ILE A 67 -11.23 7.89 6.28
CA ILE A 67 -11.97 9.16 6.25
C ILE A 67 -11.37 10.10 5.20
N LYS A 68 -10.05 10.20 5.15
CA LYS A 68 -9.33 11.01 4.16
C LYS A 68 -9.60 10.53 2.74
N ALA A 69 -9.55 9.21 2.51
CA ALA A 69 -9.82 8.61 1.20
C ALA A 69 -11.27 8.85 0.75
N ARG A 70 -12.24 8.72 1.66
CA ARG A 70 -13.66 9.02 1.39
C ARG A 70 -13.86 10.47 0.96
N ARG A 71 -13.24 11.42 1.65
CA ARG A 71 -13.31 12.84 1.26
C ARG A 71 -12.76 13.09 -0.14
N ILE A 72 -11.65 12.45 -0.50
CA ILE A 72 -11.03 12.56 -1.83
C ILE A 72 -11.92 11.93 -2.93
N LEU A 73 -12.52 10.77 -2.66
CA LEU A 73 -13.44 10.11 -3.59
C LEU A 73 -14.67 10.98 -3.91
N ILE A 74 -15.16 11.74 -2.92
CA ILE A 74 -16.28 12.68 -3.10
C ILE A 74 -15.89 13.85 -4.02
N THR A 75 -14.63 14.31 -3.98
CA THR A 75 -14.13 15.39 -4.85
C THR A 75 -14.17 15.01 -6.34
N ARG A 76 -14.19 13.72 -6.67
CA ARG A 76 -14.24 13.18 -8.06
C ARG A 76 -13.12 13.68 -8.98
N ASP A 77 -12.03 14.19 -8.42
CA ASP A 77 -10.86 14.62 -9.17
C ASP A 77 -9.91 13.45 -9.39
N ILE A 78 -9.54 13.21 -10.64
CA ILE A 78 -8.71 12.08 -11.08
C ILE A 78 -7.32 12.15 -10.44
N SER A 79 -6.75 13.35 -10.29
CA SER A 79 -5.40 13.54 -9.75
C SER A 79 -5.33 13.29 -8.24
N TYR A 80 -6.35 13.77 -7.51
CA TYR A 80 -6.47 13.47 -6.08
C TYR A 80 -6.76 11.99 -5.83
N ASN A 81 -7.60 11.35 -6.67
CA ASN A 81 -7.86 9.91 -6.59
C ASN A 81 -6.60 9.09 -6.89
N PHE A 82 -5.82 9.47 -7.91
CA PHE A 82 -4.56 8.83 -8.26
C PHE A 82 -3.54 8.92 -7.11
N THR A 83 -3.33 10.12 -6.57
CA THR A 83 -2.36 10.36 -5.49
C THR A 83 -2.79 9.78 -4.14
N CYS A 84 -4.03 9.29 -3.99
CA CYS A 84 -4.53 8.64 -2.78
C CYS A 84 -4.54 7.12 -2.91
N ASP A 85 -3.71 6.41 -2.14
CA ASP A 85 -3.51 4.95 -2.26
C ASP A 85 -4.82 4.18 -2.13
N ILE A 86 -5.62 4.47 -1.09
CA ILE A 86 -6.90 3.81 -0.86
C ILE A 86 -7.90 4.14 -1.99
N ALA A 87 -7.97 5.39 -2.44
CA ALA A 87 -8.89 5.78 -3.51
C ALA A 87 -8.49 5.17 -4.87
N ASN A 88 -7.21 5.23 -5.21
CA ASN A 88 -6.62 4.63 -6.39
C ASN A 88 -6.87 3.12 -6.42
N THR A 89 -6.57 2.41 -5.33
CA THR A 89 -6.81 0.98 -5.21
C THR A 89 -8.29 0.64 -5.28
N TYR A 90 -9.14 1.37 -4.56
CA TYR A 90 -10.60 1.14 -4.60
C TYR A 90 -11.15 1.28 -6.02
N LEU A 91 -10.78 2.34 -6.73
CA LEU A 91 -11.26 2.58 -8.08
C LEU A 91 -10.67 1.58 -9.09
N SER A 92 -9.39 1.22 -8.93
CA SER A 92 -8.74 0.20 -9.76
C SER A 92 -9.37 -1.17 -9.60
N LEU A 93 -9.85 -1.51 -8.40
CA LEU A 93 -10.58 -2.76 -8.13
C LEU A 93 -12.02 -2.71 -8.66
N LYS A 94 -12.67 -1.54 -8.56
CA LYS A 94 -14.04 -1.35 -9.07
C LYS A 94 -14.07 -1.44 -10.59
N ASP A 95 -13.07 -0.88 -11.26
CA ASP A 95 -13.01 -0.82 -12.71
C ASP A 95 -11.57 -0.98 -13.22
N TYR A 96 -11.35 -2.01 -14.04
CA TYR A 96 -10.07 -2.28 -14.67
C TYR A 96 -9.62 -1.15 -15.62
N GLN A 97 -10.56 -0.39 -16.18
CA GLN A 97 -10.21 0.74 -17.05
C GLN A 97 -9.56 1.88 -16.28
N CYS A 98 -10.03 2.12 -15.06
CA CYS A 98 -9.42 3.09 -14.14
C CYS A 98 -8.00 2.65 -13.76
N HIS A 99 -7.77 1.35 -13.52
CA HIS A 99 -6.41 0.84 -13.32
C HIS A 99 -5.51 1.12 -14.52
N CYS A 100 -5.97 0.84 -15.73
CA CYS A 100 -5.19 1.11 -16.95
C CYS A 100 -4.88 2.60 -17.11
N LEU A 101 -5.85 3.48 -16.83
CA LEU A 101 -5.64 4.93 -16.82
C LEU A 101 -4.54 5.35 -15.83
N PHE A 102 -4.63 4.88 -14.59
CA PHE A 102 -3.62 5.19 -13.58
C PHE A 102 -2.23 4.66 -13.95
N GLN A 103 -2.14 3.55 -14.69
CA GLN A 103 -0.85 3.08 -15.22
C GLN A 103 -0.29 4.04 -16.28
N ILE A 104 -1.10 4.55 -17.19
CA ILE A 104 -0.67 5.51 -18.23
C ILE A 104 -0.22 6.84 -17.60
N ILE A 105 -0.89 7.26 -16.52
CA ILE A 105 -0.51 8.44 -15.73
C ILE A 105 0.82 8.16 -15.03
N ARG A 106 0.94 7.01 -14.33
CA ARG A 106 2.16 6.62 -13.62
C ARG A 106 3.38 6.54 -14.53
N ASP A 107 3.23 5.99 -15.73
CA ASP A 107 4.33 5.84 -16.69
C ASP A 107 4.81 7.23 -17.23
N GLY A 108 4.04 8.30 -17.01
CA GLY A 108 4.45 9.68 -17.32
C GLY A 108 5.08 10.45 -16.15
N ILE A 109 5.17 9.85 -14.96
CA ILE A 109 5.78 10.44 -13.76
C ILE A 109 7.16 9.81 -13.56
N ASP A 110 8.11 10.58 -13.03
CA ASP A 110 9.44 10.05 -12.75
C ASP A 110 9.35 8.91 -11.74
N GLY A 111 9.85 7.73 -12.12
CA GLY A 111 9.69 6.51 -11.33
C GLY A 111 10.26 6.63 -9.91
N TYR A 112 11.37 7.35 -9.73
CA TYR A 112 11.96 7.60 -8.42
C TYR A 112 11.09 8.52 -7.55
N ALA A 113 10.49 9.59 -8.11
CA ALA A 113 9.62 10.49 -7.35
C ALA A 113 8.33 9.80 -6.93
N TYR A 114 7.75 8.99 -7.83
CA TYR A 114 6.60 8.15 -7.52
C TYR A 114 6.96 7.13 -6.42
N PHE A 115 8.10 6.44 -6.54
CA PHE A 115 8.55 5.48 -5.55
C PHE A 115 8.71 6.12 -4.16
N VAL A 116 9.39 7.26 -4.08
CA VAL A 116 9.58 7.98 -2.82
C VAL A 116 8.25 8.42 -2.23
N PHE A 117 7.35 8.99 -3.05
CA PHE A 117 6.05 9.48 -2.58
C PHE A 117 5.19 8.37 -1.97
N TYR A 118 5.08 7.21 -2.63
CA TYR A 118 4.25 6.12 -2.12
C TYR A 118 4.85 5.44 -0.89
N ASN A 119 6.16 5.18 -0.87
CA ASN A 119 6.80 4.55 0.30
C ASN A 119 6.79 5.48 1.53
N LEU A 120 7.04 6.79 1.35
CA LEU A 120 6.97 7.78 2.42
C LEU A 120 5.55 8.20 2.81
N LYS A 121 4.51 7.61 2.21
CA LYS A 121 3.14 7.86 2.62
C LYS A 121 2.66 6.86 3.66
N GLY A 122 3.04 5.59 3.51
CA GLY A 122 2.67 4.49 4.40
C GLY A 122 3.56 4.33 5.64
N TRP A 123 4.67 5.07 5.74
CA TRP A 123 5.68 4.87 6.80
C TRP A 123 5.13 4.98 8.23
N LYS A 124 4.18 5.89 8.50
CA LYS A 124 3.64 6.09 9.85
C LYS A 124 2.96 4.84 10.37
N ARG A 125 2.15 4.19 9.51
CA ARG A 125 1.50 2.92 9.83
C ARG A 125 2.53 1.81 10.01
N LEU A 126 3.51 1.72 9.11
CA LEU A 126 4.56 0.72 9.20
C LEU A 126 5.36 0.84 10.50
N LEU A 127 5.74 2.05 10.90
CA LEU A 127 6.54 2.28 12.11
C LEU A 127 5.74 2.23 13.40
N LEU A 128 4.57 2.86 13.46
CA LEU A 128 3.83 3.00 14.72
C LEU A 128 2.93 1.80 15.03
N ALA A 129 2.36 1.18 14.00
CA ALA A 129 1.47 0.04 14.18
C ALA A 129 2.22 -1.29 14.01
N GLU A 130 2.99 -1.45 12.94
CA GLU A 130 3.61 -2.74 12.63
C GLU A 130 4.94 -2.96 13.37
N ALA A 131 5.80 -1.95 13.50
CA ALA A 131 7.15 -2.16 14.07
C ALA A 131 7.16 -2.68 15.52
N PRO A 132 6.37 -2.16 16.49
CA PRO A 132 6.40 -2.65 17.87
C PRO A 132 6.05 -4.13 17.96
N ARG A 133 5.02 -4.56 17.21
CA ARG A 133 4.66 -5.98 17.08
C ARG A 133 5.78 -6.80 16.48
N GLN A 134 6.37 -6.32 15.38
CA GLN A 134 7.39 -7.10 14.68
C GLN A 134 8.69 -7.23 15.49
N VAL A 135 9.03 -6.24 16.33
CA VAL A 135 10.12 -6.37 17.30
C VAL A 135 9.86 -7.53 18.27
N ILE A 136 8.64 -7.66 18.80
CA ILE A 136 8.28 -8.77 19.69
C ILE A 136 8.35 -10.11 18.95
N ASN A 137 7.82 -10.17 17.73
CA ASN A 137 7.88 -11.38 16.89
C ASN A 137 9.33 -11.76 16.58
N ILE A 138 10.21 -10.79 16.27
CA ILE A 138 11.63 -11.01 16.02
C ILE A 138 12.32 -11.60 17.25
N VAL A 139 12.14 -10.99 18.43
CA VAL A 139 12.75 -11.48 19.67
C VAL A 139 12.26 -12.89 20.01
N THR A 140 10.97 -13.16 19.81
CA THR A 140 10.37 -14.48 20.02
C THR A 140 10.97 -15.51 19.06
N LEU A 141 11.02 -15.20 17.76
CA LEU A 141 11.62 -16.08 16.75
C LEU A 141 13.11 -16.29 16.98
N GLN A 142 13.85 -15.28 17.42
CA GLN A 142 15.28 -15.40 17.70
C GLN A 142 15.55 -16.43 18.83
N ALA A 143 14.63 -16.56 19.79
CA ALA A 143 14.70 -17.60 20.82
C ALA A 143 14.32 -19.00 20.29
N LEU A 144 13.38 -19.08 19.34
CA LEU A 144 12.89 -20.35 18.75
C LEU A 144 13.77 -20.90 17.62
N VAL A 145 14.42 -20.04 16.84
CA VAL A 145 15.28 -20.40 15.70
C VAL A 145 16.39 -21.41 16.05
N PRO A 146 17.18 -21.26 17.14
CA PRO A 146 18.22 -22.24 17.47
C PRO A 146 17.65 -23.61 17.85
N GLU A 147 16.43 -23.68 18.36
CA GLU A 147 15.74 -24.94 18.64
C GLU A 147 15.16 -25.57 17.36
N TRP A 148 14.66 -24.74 16.44
CA TRP A 148 14.07 -25.16 15.17
C TRP A 148 15.11 -25.57 14.11
N LEU A 149 16.24 -24.85 14.02
CA LEU A 149 17.31 -25.07 13.05
C LEU A 149 18.59 -25.54 13.75
N LYS A 150 18.66 -26.84 14.06
CA LYS A 150 19.90 -27.46 14.53
C LYS A 150 20.85 -27.68 13.35
N PHE A 151 21.90 -26.87 13.27
CA PHE A 151 23.03 -27.08 12.37
C PHE A 151 23.93 -28.18 12.95
N HIS A 152 23.78 -29.42 12.46
CA HIS A 152 24.77 -30.48 12.67
C HIS A 152 25.27 -30.97 11.32
N GLN A 153 26.58 -30.82 11.09
CA GLN A 153 27.35 -31.43 10.00
C GLN A 153 26.65 -31.46 8.63
N GLY A 154 26.31 -30.29 8.08
CA GLY A 154 25.92 -30.16 6.67
C GLY A 154 24.55 -30.73 6.28
N ARG A 155 23.70 -31.13 7.23
CA ARG A 155 22.30 -31.54 6.97
C ARG A 155 21.31 -30.63 7.69
N PHE A 156 20.38 -30.05 6.94
CA PHE A 156 19.24 -29.31 7.48
C PHE A 156 18.24 -30.32 8.08
N THR A 157 18.19 -30.42 9.40
CA THR A 157 17.14 -31.20 10.09
C THR A 157 16.10 -30.25 10.66
N LEU A 158 14.93 -30.20 10.01
CA LEU A 158 13.78 -29.43 10.49
C LEU A 158 13.06 -30.26 11.55
N HIS A 159 13.20 -29.91 12.81
CA HIS A 159 12.40 -30.50 13.88
C HIS A 159 11.11 -29.69 14.03
N ASN A 160 10.01 -30.19 13.45
CA ASN A 160 8.70 -29.54 13.55
C ASN A 160 8.21 -29.44 15.00
N GLU A 161 8.61 -30.37 15.86
CA GLU A 161 8.35 -30.38 17.32
C GLU A 161 8.87 -29.10 18.03
N ALA A 162 9.93 -28.46 17.50
CA ALA A 162 10.50 -27.25 18.08
C ALA A 162 9.73 -25.96 17.69
N LEU A 163 8.82 -26.04 16.71
CA LEU A 163 7.93 -24.93 16.34
C LEU A 163 6.67 -24.87 17.23
N GLY A 164 6.42 -25.94 17.99
CA GLY A 164 5.27 -26.10 18.87
C GLY A 164 4.80 -27.55 18.96
N ALA A 165 4.25 -27.92 20.11
CA ALA A 165 3.72 -29.26 20.37
C ALA A 165 2.44 -29.56 19.54
N ASP A 166 1.70 -28.51 19.17
CA ASP A 166 0.47 -28.58 18.38
C ASP A 166 0.63 -27.97 16.99
N LEU A 167 -0.10 -28.51 16.00
CA LEU A 167 -0.18 -27.96 14.64
C LEU A 167 -0.57 -26.48 14.60
N ILE A 168 -1.42 -26.04 15.53
CA ILE A 168 -1.84 -24.64 15.65
C ILE A 168 -0.65 -23.75 15.99
N GLN A 169 0.19 -24.17 16.95
CA GLN A 169 1.37 -23.41 17.36
C GLN A 169 2.41 -23.34 16.25
N GLN A 170 2.61 -24.43 15.50
CA GLN A 170 3.53 -24.45 14.36
C GLN A 170 3.10 -23.48 13.24
N ILE A 171 1.81 -23.49 12.88
CA ILE A 171 1.26 -22.57 11.87
C ILE A 171 1.41 -21.12 12.31
N LEU A 172 1.18 -20.83 13.59
CA LEU A 172 1.36 -19.49 14.15
C LEU A 172 2.82 -19.02 14.06
N THR A 173 3.79 -19.85 14.47
CA THR A 173 5.21 -19.53 14.42
C THR A 173 5.69 -19.27 12.98
N VAL A 174 5.28 -20.11 12.02
CA VAL A 174 5.59 -19.91 10.59
C VAL A 174 4.96 -18.61 10.06
N THR A 175 3.72 -18.33 10.44
CA THR A 175 3.02 -17.09 10.04
C THR A 175 3.70 -15.85 10.62
N MET A 176 4.16 -15.91 11.87
CA MET A 176 4.94 -14.83 12.49
C MET A 176 6.25 -14.60 11.72
N ALA A 177 7.01 -15.66 11.42
CA ALA A 177 8.26 -15.56 10.67
C ALA A 177 8.05 -14.94 9.28
N PHE A 178 7.03 -15.39 8.56
CA PHE A 178 6.65 -14.81 7.27
C PHE A 178 6.30 -13.32 7.39
N SER A 179 5.56 -12.93 8.44
CA SER A 179 5.19 -11.53 8.66
C SER A 179 6.40 -10.63 8.94
N VAL A 180 7.39 -11.13 9.68
CA VAL A 180 8.66 -10.43 9.97
C VAL A 180 9.46 -10.22 8.69
N VAL A 181 9.53 -11.21 7.80
CA VAL A 181 10.21 -11.08 6.50
C VAL A 181 9.56 -10.00 5.64
N ILE A 182 8.22 -10.02 5.52
CA ILE A 182 7.47 -8.99 4.78
C ILE A 182 7.71 -7.60 5.38
N PHE A 183 7.66 -7.49 6.71
CA PHE A 183 7.90 -6.24 7.42
C PHE A 183 9.31 -5.71 7.13
N THR A 184 10.33 -6.57 7.20
CA THR A 184 11.73 -6.21 6.96
C THR A 184 11.93 -5.68 5.54
N PHE A 185 11.36 -6.36 4.54
CA PHE A 185 11.39 -5.89 3.15
C PHE A 185 10.67 -4.54 2.98
N SER A 186 9.50 -4.38 3.60
CA SER A 186 8.73 -3.12 3.55
C SER A 186 9.48 -1.98 4.24
N PHE A 187 10.12 -2.26 5.37
CA PHE A 187 10.93 -1.30 6.11
C PHE A 187 12.17 -0.87 5.33
N ALA A 188 12.87 -1.81 4.69
CA ALA A 188 13.99 -1.52 3.82
C ALA A 188 13.60 -0.59 2.65
N LEU A 189 12.44 -0.80 2.03
CA LEU A 189 11.92 0.09 0.98
C LEU A 189 11.62 1.50 1.48
N VAL A 190 11.06 1.64 2.70
CA VAL A 190 10.83 2.95 3.33
C VAL A 190 12.14 3.66 3.64
N CYS A 191 13.15 2.93 4.15
CA CYS A 191 14.48 3.49 4.37
C CYS A 191 15.14 3.95 3.06
N ALA A 192 15.09 3.12 2.00
CA ALA A 192 15.57 3.50 0.68
C ALA A 192 14.84 4.74 0.13
N ALA A 193 13.52 4.82 0.31
CA ALA A 193 12.73 5.98 -0.07
C ALA A 193 13.08 7.24 0.73
N ALA A 194 13.38 7.11 2.03
CA ALA A 194 13.82 8.23 2.87
C ALA A 194 15.19 8.78 2.41
N VAL A 195 16.13 7.90 2.05
CA VAL A 195 17.42 8.31 1.48
C VAL A 195 17.23 9.01 0.14
N LEU A 196 16.44 8.43 -0.76
CA LEU A 196 16.14 9.04 -2.06
C LEU A 196 15.37 10.37 -1.93
N TYR A 197 14.53 10.53 -0.89
CA TYR A 197 13.85 11.78 -0.61
C TYR A 197 14.80 12.94 -0.29
N VAL A 198 15.89 12.66 0.43
CA VAL A 198 16.92 13.67 0.72
C VAL A 198 17.53 14.17 -0.60
N PHE A 199 17.91 13.27 -1.51
CA PHE A 199 18.40 13.64 -2.83
C PHE A 199 17.34 14.40 -3.66
N LEU A 200 16.08 14.02 -3.52
CA LEU A 200 14.97 14.58 -4.29
C LEU A 200 14.65 16.03 -3.91
N ILE A 201 14.79 16.41 -2.64
CA ILE A 201 14.59 17.79 -2.17
C ILE A 201 15.57 18.76 -2.84
N PHE A 202 16.81 18.32 -3.14
CA PHE A 202 17.77 19.18 -3.85
C PHE A 202 17.39 19.41 -5.32
N HIS A 203 16.59 18.51 -5.92
CA HIS A 203 16.15 18.62 -7.31
C HIS A 203 14.82 19.38 -7.45
N ILE A 204 13.91 19.26 -6.48
CA ILE A 204 12.55 19.82 -6.56
C ILE A 204 12.44 21.13 -5.75
N ARG A 205 11.91 22.19 -6.38
CA ARG A 205 11.51 23.43 -5.72
C ARG A 205 10.09 23.35 -5.14
N GLY A 206 9.87 22.55 -4.08
CA GLY A 206 8.57 22.45 -3.42
C GLY A 206 8.31 21.14 -2.65
N ASN A 207 7.08 20.96 -2.19
CA ASN A 207 6.68 19.73 -1.48
C ASN A 207 6.52 18.56 -2.47
N LEU A 208 6.98 17.36 -2.09
CA LEU A 208 6.88 16.16 -2.90
C LEU A 208 5.46 15.84 -3.36
N LYS A 209 4.47 16.04 -2.49
CA LYS A 209 3.06 15.80 -2.83
C LYS A 209 2.61 16.71 -3.97
N GLU A 210 2.98 17.99 -3.89
CA GLU A 210 2.62 18.99 -4.88
C GLU A 210 3.30 18.71 -6.22
N TYR A 211 4.58 18.32 -6.19
CA TYR A 211 5.31 17.92 -7.40
C TYR A 211 4.66 16.73 -8.12
N VAL A 212 4.33 15.66 -7.38
CA VAL A 212 3.69 14.48 -7.97
C VAL A 212 2.28 14.80 -8.48
N CYS A 213 1.51 15.59 -7.73
CA CYS A 213 0.18 16.04 -8.17
C CYS A 213 0.29 16.85 -9.46
N HIS A 214 1.17 17.85 -9.51
CA HIS A 214 1.38 18.68 -10.68
C HIS A 214 1.85 17.87 -11.90
N LYS A 215 2.75 16.89 -11.73
CA LYS A 215 3.13 16.00 -12.84
C LYS A 215 1.99 15.09 -13.28
N ALA A 216 1.18 14.58 -12.35
CA ALA A 216 -0.01 13.79 -12.68
C ALA A 216 -1.04 14.64 -13.45
N ASP A 217 -1.32 15.86 -12.97
CA ASP A 217 -2.22 16.83 -13.60
C ASP A 217 -1.77 17.16 -15.03
N LYS A 218 -0.49 17.52 -15.20
CA LYS A 218 0.08 17.81 -16.53
C LYS A 218 -0.03 16.62 -17.48
N ARG A 219 0.15 15.40 -16.94
CA ARG A 219 -0.02 14.18 -17.72
C ARG A 219 -1.48 13.98 -18.12
N ILE A 220 -2.42 14.17 -17.20
CA ILE A 220 -3.85 14.09 -17.48
C ILE A 220 -4.24 15.14 -18.53
N GLU A 221 -3.82 16.40 -18.38
CA GLU A 221 -4.06 17.47 -19.35
C GLU A 221 -3.53 17.11 -20.74
N SER A 222 -2.32 16.55 -20.83
CA SER A 222 -1.74 16.11 -22.10
C SER A 222 -2.55 15.00 -22.78
N LEU A 223 -3.24 14.17 -22.01
CA LEU A 223 -4.10 13.11 -22.53
C LEU A 223 -5.51 13.62 -22.89
N LEU A 224 -5.98 14.68 -22.22
CA LEU A 224 -7.27 15.33 -22.51
C LEU A 224 -7.20 16.32 -23.68
N ARG A 225 -6.05 16.95 -23.91
CA ARG A 225 -5.84 17.95 -24.97
C ARG A 225 -6.24 17.46 -26.38
N PRO A 226 -5.89 16.24 -26.81
CA PRO A 226 -6.38 15.70 -28.08
C PRO A 226 -7.91 15.57 -28.15
N GLN A 227 -8.61 15.35 -27.04
CA GLN A 227 -10.07 15.25 -27.02
C GLN A 227 -10.71 16.62 -27.21
N ALA A 228 -10.24 17.63 -26.47
CA ALA A 228 -10.71 19.02 -26.60
C ALA A 228 -10.49 19.54 -28.03
N LEU A 229 -9.33 19.24 -28.63
CA LEU A 229 -9.04 19.61 -30.02
C LEU A 229 -9.91 18.88 -31.03
N ASN A 230 -10.18 17.58 -30.85
CA ASN A 230 -11.09 16.83 -31.74
C ASN A 230 -12.55 17.30 -31.65
N GLN A 231 -13.00 17.82 -30.50
CA GLN A 231 -14.33 18.40 -30.34
C GLN A 231 -14.46 19.77 -31.02
N VAL A 232 -13.40 20.60 -30.98
CA VAL A 232 -13.39 21.95 -31.56
C VAL A 232 -13.05 21.93 -33.07
N TYR A 233 -12.18 21.00 -33.49
CA TYR A 233 -11.75 20.82 -34.88
C TYR A 233 -11.87 19.35 -35.30
N PRO A 234 -13.02 18.91 -35.84
CA PRO A 234 -13.19 17.55 -36.34
C PRO A 234 -12.46 17.38 -37.69
N ARG A 235 -11.12 17.34 -37.71
CA ARG A 235 -10.36 16.90 -38.89
C ARG A 235 -8.99 16.31 -38.56
N SER A 236 -8.87 15.00 -38.83
CA SER A 236 -7.66 14.26 -39.21
C SER A 236 -6.37 14.58 -38.42
N SER A 237 -6.20 13.97 -37.24
CA SER A 237 -4.87 13.78 -36.66
C SER A 237 -4.72 12.36 -36.12
N SER A 238 -4.22 11.48 -37.00
CA SER A 238 -3.75 10.13 -36.68
C SER A 238 -2.43 10.20 -35.89
N PHE A 239 -2.49 10.64 -34.64
CA PHE A 239 -1.40 10.41 -33.68
C PHE A 239 -1.96 10.40 -32.26
N VAL A 240 -2.86 9.45 -32.02
CA VAL A 240 -3.51 9.25 -30.72
C VAL A 240 -3.22 7.82 -30.32
N TYR A 241 -2.65 7.61 -29.12
CA TYR A 241 -2.61 6.28 -28.49
C TYR A 241 -4.06 5.82 -28.29
N PRO A 242 -4.60 4.91 -29.14
CA PRO A 242 -6.03 4.66 -29.22
C PRO A 242 -6.57 4.01 -27.94
N ASP A 243 -5.71 3.24 -27.25
CA ASP A 243 -6.07 2.59 -25.98
C ASP A 243 -6.19 3.59 -24.83
N GLY A 244 -5.26 4.53 -24.67
CA GLY A 244 -5.33 5.53 -23.60
C GLY A 244 -6.54 6.46 -23.72
N GLN A 245 -6.92 6.79 -24.97
CA GLN A 245 -8.03 7.69 -25.25
C GLN A 245 -9.41 7.04 -25.01
N ARG A 246 -9.60 5.76 -25.37
CA ARG A 246 -10.82 5.01 -25.01
C ARG A 246 -10.95 4.79 -23.51
N LEU A 247 -9.84 4.52 -22.83
CA LEU A 247 -9.83 4.31 -21.38
C LEU A 247 -10.17 5.59 -20.61
N LEU A 248 -9.70 6.74 -21.08
CA LEU A 248 -10.08 8.05 -20.53
C LEU A 248 -11.56 8.35 -20.76
N ASP A 249 -12.08 8.17 -21.97
CA ASP A 249 -13.49 8.46 -22.26
C ASP A 249 -14.44 7.57 -21.43
N ASN A 250 -14.09 6.29 -21.26
CA ASN A 250 -14.88 5.39 -20.42
C ASN A 250 -14.71 5.65 -18.91
N SER A 251 -13.50 6.00 -18.46
CA SER A 251 -13.26 6.43 -17.07
C SER A 251 -14.05 7.72 -16.79
N LEU A 252 -13.99 8.70 -17.70
CA LEU A 252 -14.77 9.92 -17.64
C LEU A 252 -16.27 9.61 -17.63
N LYS A 253 -16.76 8.65 -18.42
CA LYS A 253 -18.16 8.16 -18.34
C LYS A 253 -18.55 7.61 -16.97
N SER A 254 -17.65 6.87 -16.33
CA SER A 254 -17.79 6.41 -14.94
C SER A 254 -17.82 7.58 -13.94
N TYR A 255 -17.15 8.69 -14.26
CA TYR A 255 -17.16 9.96 -13.51
C TYR A 255 -18.25 10.96 -13.96
N SER A 256 -18.90 10.78 -15.12
CA SER A 256 -19.73 11.77 -15.82
C SER A 256 -21.22 11.45 -15.81
N PRO A 257 -21.84 11.33 -14.64
CA PRO A 257 -23.14 11.96 -14.49
C PRO A 257 -23.03 13.48 -14.38
N GLN A 258 -21.83 14.07 -14.13
CA GLN A 258 -21.72 15.49 -13.74
C GLN A 258 -20.56 16.33 -14.36
N LEU A 259 -19.80 15.80 -15.32
CA LEU A 259 -18.82 16.63 -16.07
C LEU A 259 -19.45 17.59 -17.08
N SER A 260 -20.76 17.42 -17.38
CA SER A 260 -21.54 18.36 -18.20
C SER A 260 -21.54 19.79 -17.61
N GLN A 261 -21.32 19.94 -16.30
CA GLN A 261 -21.42 21.24 -15.63
C GLN A 261 -20.12 22.09 -15.67
N LYS A 262 -18.97 21.51 -16.06
CA LYS A 262 -17.71 22.26 -16.19
C LYS A 262 -17.49 22.89 -17.58
N SER A 263 -18.28 22.50 -18.58
CA SER A 263 -18.24 23.12 -19.92
C SER A 263 -18.95 24.48 -19.97
N THR A 264 -19.70 24.87 -18.93
CA THR A 264 -20.49 26.11 -18.90
C THR A 264 -19.73 27.31 -18.31
N TYR A 265 -18.50 27.13 -17.82
CA TYR A 265 -17.69 28.22 -17.22
C TYR A 265 -16.56 28.74 -18.11
N PHE A 266 -16.55 28.33 -19.38
CA PHE A 266 -15.69 28.89 -20.43
C PHE A 266 -16.51 29.15 -21.72
N SER A 267 -17.62 29.87 -21.55
CA SER A 267 -18.29 30.62 -22.63
C SER A 267 -18.49 32.06 -22.18
#